data_AF-A0A453REK8-F1
#
_entry.id   AF-A0A453REK8-F1
#
_cell.length_a   1.000
_cell.length_b   1.000
_cell.length_c   1.000
_cell.angle_alpha   90.00
_cell.angle_beta   90.00
_cell.angle_gamma   90.00
#
_symmetry.space_group_name_H-M   'P 1'
#
loop_
_entity.id
_entity.type
_entity.pdbx_description
1 polymer ?
#
loop_
_entity_poly.entity_id
_entity_poly.type
_entity_poly.pdbx_seq_one_letter_code
_entity_poly.pdbx_strand_id
1 'polypeptide(L)'
;VPGFRPGKIVPENVLLNYVGPQHVRAATVEAILRHTLPQALSSVEERALEDSVRILTKFDDMNEAFSLDHVFRYDVAVDVVPEVRWLSEDKYKNLKVVIEIDEIVDAEKAAELELKRRRKSLGLLRIV
;
A
#
# COMPACT_ATOMS: atom_id res chain seq x y z
N VAL A 1 -33.59 -9.13 18.59
CA VAL A 1 -34.54 -8.11 19.09
C VAL A 1 -35.45 -8.77 20.12
N PRO A 2 -35.48 -8.28 21.37
CA PRO A 2 -36.39 -8.78 22.39
C PRO A 2 -37.86 -8.75 21.92
N GLY A 3 -38.65 -9.76 22.27
CA GLY A 3 -40.09 -9.81 21.95
C GLY A 3 -40.46 -10.32 20.55
N PHE A 4 -39.50 -10.56 19.65
CA PHE A 4 -39.76 -11.12 18.33
C PHE A 4 -39.45 -12.62 18.26
N ARG A 5 -40.33 -13.38 17.59
CA ARG A 5 -40.11 -14.82 17.36
C ARG A 5 -38.95 -15.02 16.38
N PRO A 6 -37.97 -15.90 16.67
CA PRO A 6 -36.88 -16.22 15.75
C PRO A 6 -37.39 -16.63 14.36
N GLY A 7 -36.79 -16.06 13.31
CA GLY A 7 -37.15 -16.34 11.90
C GLY A 7 -38.34 -15.57 11.34
N LYS A 8 -39.02 -14.73 12.15
CA LYS A 8 -40.04 -13.80 11.63
C LYS A 8 -39.44 -12.44 11.31
N ILE A 9 -39.92 -11.84 10.22
CA ILE A 9 -39.49 -10.52 9.76
C ILE A 9 -39.86 -9.49 10.83
N VAL A 10 -38.84 -8.75 11.29
CA VAL A 10 -39.01 -7.62 12.22
C VAL A 10 -39.14 -6.35 11.39
N PRO A 11 -40.10 -5.46 11.69
CA PRO A 11 -40.20 -4.16 11.02
C PRO A 11 -38.92 -3.34 11.12
N GLU A 12 -38.55 -2.64 10.04
CA GLU A 12 -37.30 -1.88 9.93
C GLU A 12 -37.17 -0.77 10.99
N ASN A 13 -38.27 -0.08 11.28
CA ASN A 13 -38.31 0.95 12.31
C ASN A 13 -37.92 0.41 13.70
N VAL A 14 -38.32 -0.82 14.03
CA VAL A 14 -37.96 -1.47 15.29
C VAL A 14 -36.47 -1.83 15.31
N LEU A 15 -35.92 -2.28 14.17
CA LEU A 15 -34.49 -2.58 14.03
C LEU A 15 -33.64 -1.32 14.16
N LEU A 16 -34.03 -0.24 13.47
CA LEU A 16 -33.36 1.07 13.55
C LEU A 16 -33.36 1.62 14.98
N ASN A 17 -34.49 1.50 15.69
CA ASN A 17 -34.59 1.95 17.08
C ASN A 17 -33.79 1.06 18.05
N TYR A 18 -33.71 -0.25 17.79
CA TYR A 18 -32.96 -1.19 18.63
C TYR A 18 -31.44 -1.02 18.50
N VAL A 19 -30.94 -0.80 17.28
CA VAL A 19 -29.51 -0.61 16.99
C VAL A 19 -29.07 0.83 17.26
N GLY A 20 -29.97 1.78 17.07
CA GLY A 20 -29.71 3.20 17.17
C GLY A 20 -29.35 3.79 15.80
N PRO A 21 -29.96 4.92 15.41
CA PRO A 21 -29.78 5.50 14.08
C PRO A 21 -28.34 5.94 13.79
N GLN A 22 -27.60 6.37 14.81
CA GLN A 22 -26.19 6.77 14.69
C GLN A 22 -25.29 5.57 14.32
N HIS A 23 -25.51 4.42 14.95
CA HIS A 23 -24.74 3.21 14.67
C HIS A 23 -24.99 2.71 13.25
N VAL A 24 -26.25 2.77 12.81
CA VAL A 24 -26.61 2.39 11.44
C VAL A 24 -25.97 3.33 10.42
N ARG A 25 -25.97 4.65 10.66
CA ARG A 25 -25.27 5.61 9.79
C ARG A 25 -23.77 5.36 9.73
N ALA A 26 -23.11 5.22 10.88
CA ALA A 26 -21.67 4.95 10.94
C ALA A 26 -21.29 3.64 10.21
N ALA A 27 -22.07 2.57 10.43
CA ALA A 27 -21.87 1.30 9.74
C ALA A 27 -22.12 1.41 8.22
N THR A 28 -23.04 2.28 7.81
CA THR A 28 -23.30 2.54 6.38
C THR A 28 -22.12 3.28 5.75
N VAL A 29 -21.59 4.33 6.40
CA VAL A 29 -20.40 5.04 5.93
C VAL A 29 -19.20 4.10 5.84
N GLU A 30 -19.01 3.24 6.85
CA GLU A 30 -17.97 2.21 6.83
C GLU A 30 -18.15 1.21 5.68
N ALA A 31 -19.38 0.73 5.46
CA ALA A 31 -19.68 -0.19 4.36
C ALA A 31 -19.44 0.44 2.99
N ILE A 32 -19.79 1.72 2.82
CA ILE A 32 -19.50 2.50 1.62
C ILE A 32 -17.98 2.52 1.40
N LEU A 33 -17.21 2.97 2.40
CA LEU A 33 -15.74 3.03 2.30
C LEU A 33 -15.12 1.68 1.97
N ARG A 34 -15.57 0.59 2.61
CA ARG A 34 -15.08 -0.77 2.34
C ARG A 34 -15.33 -1.22 0.90
N HIS A 35 -16.41 -0.77 0.28
CA HIS A 35 -16.75 -1.13 -1.10
C HIS A 35 -16.10 -0.21 -2.13
N THR A 36 -16.03 1.09 -1.85
CA THR A 36 -15.55 2.10 -2.82
C THR A 36 -14.04 2.28 -2.80
N LEU A 37 -13.36 2.10 -1.66
CA LEU A 37 -11.90 2.22 -1.58
C LEU A 37 -11.17 1.23 -2.49
N PRO A 38 -11.47 -0.09 -2.48
CA PRO A 38 -10.79 -1.04 -3.37
C PRO A 38 -11.04 -0.75 -4.85
N GLN A 39 -12.26 -0.31 -5.19
CA GLN A 39 -12.62 0.05 -6.57
C GLN A 39 -11.90 1.31 -7.05
N ALA A 40 -11.69 2.29 -6.17
CA ALA A 40 -10.90 3.47 -6.51
C ALA A 40 -9.40 3.12 -6.62
N LEU A 41 -8.88 2.31 -5.70
CA LEU A 41 -7.47 1.92 -5.69
C LEU A 41 -7.08 1.02 -6.86
N SER A 42 -7.96 0.13 -7.33
CA SER A 42 -7.69 -0.71 -8.50
C SER A 42 -7.41 0.09 -9.76
N SER A 43 -7.90 1.34 -9.86
CA SER A 43 -7.59 2.23 -10.98
C SER A 43 -6.16 2.79 -10.95
N VAL A 44 -5.49 2.74 -9.78
CA VAL A 44 -4.15 3.31 -9.55
C VAL A 44 -3.13 2.23 -9.14
N GLU A 45 -3.55 0.98 -8.94
CA GLU A 45 -2.79 -0.14 -8.36
C GLU A 45 -1.44 -0.39 -9.06
N GLU A 46 -1.36 -0.23 -10.38
CA GLU A 46 -0.09 -0.45 -11.12
C GLU A 46 1.00 0.60 -10.79
N ARG A 47 0.63 1.76 -10.24
CA ARG A 47 1.53 2.90 -10.04
C ARG A 47 1.54 3.44 -8.62
N ALA A 48 0.56 3.07 -7.80
CA ALA A 48 0.41 3.55 -6.44
C ALA A 48 1.46 2.93 -5.50
N LEU A 49 1.94 3.72 -4.55
CA LEU A 49 2.70 3.23 -3.41
C LEU A 49 1.72 2.73 -2.34
N GLU A 50 1.72 1.43 -2.06
CA GLU A 50 0.75 0.78 -1.14
C GLU A 50 0.72 1.44 0.25
N ASP A 51 1.89 1.79 0.79
CA ASP A 51 2.02 2.38 2.14
C ASP A 51 1.55 3.85 2.23
N SER A 52 1.20 4.48 1.11
CA SER A 52 0.86 5.92 1.05
C SER A 52 -0.63 6.23 1.15
N VAL A 53 -1.50 5.21 1.13
CA VAL A 53 -2.95 5.40 1.08
C VAL A 53 -3.47 6.03 2.37
N ARG A 54 -4.03 7.24 2.27
CA ARG A 54 -4.58 7.99 3.41
C ARG A 54 -5.92 8.63 3.07
N ILE A 55 -6.92 8.39 3.92
CA ILE A 55 -8.20 9.10 3.84
C ILE A 55 -8.00 10.46 4.53
N LEU A 56 -8.26 11.55 3.79
CA LEU A 56 -8.04 12.92 4.28
C LEU A 56 -9.22 13.43 5.10
N THR A 57 -10.44 13.08 4.67
CA THR A 57 -11.66 13.47 5.38
C THR A 57 -11.77 12.68 6.69
N LYS A 58 -12.10 13.36 7.78
CA LYS A 58 -12.32 12.68 9.07
C LYS A 58 -13.62 11.90 9.03
N PHE A 59 -13.66 10.81 9.80
CA PHE A 59 -14.84 9.95 9.84
C PHE A 59 -16.07 10.65 10.44
N ASP A 60 -15.87 11.53 11.42
CA ASP A 60 -16.96 12.29 12.03
C ASP A 60 -17.60 13.25 11.02
N ASP A 61 -16.77 13.98 10.26
CA ASP A 61 -17.23 14.87 9.19
C ASP A 61 -18.01 14.09 8.11
N MET A 62 -17.57 12.86 7.80
CA MET A 62 -18.28 11.97 6.86
C MET A 62 -19.63 11.51 7.41
N ASN A 63 -19.73 11.19 8.70
CA ASN A 63 -20.98 10.80 9.34
C ASN A 63 -22.01 11.94 9.38
N GLU A 64 -21.54 13.18 9.58
CA GLU A 64 -22.40 14.36 9.58
C GLU A 64 -22.85 14.75 8.16
N ALA A 65 -21.97 14.62 7.17
CA ALA A 65 -22.27 14.92 5.77
C ALA A 65 -23.16 13.85 5.10
N PHE A 66 -23.23 12.64 5.65
CA PHE A 66 -24.01 11.54 5.08
C PHE A 66 -25.52 11.82 5.13
N SER A 67 -26.15 11.88 3.96
CA SER A 67 -27.60 11.92 3.82
C SER A 67 -28.03 11.09 2.60
N LEU A 68 -29.25 10.56 2.63
CA LEU A 68 -29.77 9.70 1.57
C LEU A 68 -30.10 10.48 0.28
N ASP A 69 -30.38 11.78 0.42
CA ASP A 69 -30.82 12.65 -0.69
C ASP A 69 -29.65 13.34 -1.40
N HIS A 70 -28.46 13.34 -0.81
CA HIS A 70 -27.30 14.05 -1.35
C HIS A 70 -26.16 13.10 -1.71
N VAL A 71 -25.32 13.54 -2.65
CA VAL A 71 -24.14 12.80 -3.08
C VAL A 71 -23.10 12.79 -1.96
N PHE A 72 -22.68 11.61 -1.54
CA PHE A 72 -21.58 11.42 -0.59
C PHE A 72 -20.23 11.56 -1.29
N ARG A 73 -19.32 12.38 -0.75
CA ARG A 73 -17.97 12.62 -1.28
C ARG A 73 -16.97 12.59 -0.14
N TYR A 74 -15.82 11.99 -0.39
CA TYR A 74 -14.71 11.91 0.55
C TYR A 74 -13.39 11.89 -0.23
N ASP A 75 -12.32 12.38 0.39
CA ASP A 75 -11.03 12.56 -0.27
C ASP A 75 -10.03 11.50 0.20
N VAL A 76 -9.30 10.93 -0.76
CA VAL A 76 -8.24 9.94 -0.53
C VAL A 76 -6.98 10.43 -1.24
N ALA A 77 -5.87 10.47 -0.49
CA ALA A 77 -4.55 10.75 -1.03
C ALA A 77 -3.77 9.45 -1.20
N VAL A 78 -3.10 9.33 -2.34
CA VAL A 78 -2.21 8.21 -2.70
C VAL A 78 -1.03 8.77 -3.46
N ASP A 79 0.18 8.38 -3.08
CA ASP A 79 1.38 8.73 -3.82
C ASP A 79 1.57 7.76 -4.99
N VAL A 80 1.92 8.32 -6.15
CA VAL A 80 2.04 7.58 -7.41
C VAL A 80 3.47 7.70 -7.92
N VAL A 81 4.04 6.58 -8.38
CA VAL A 81 5.37 6.55 -8.99
C VAL A 81 5.39 7.46 -10.23
N PRO A 82 6.39 8.35 -10.36
CA PRO A 82 6.47 9.25 -11.50
C PRO A 82 6.79 8.49 -12.79
N GLU A 83 6.29 8.99 -13.91
CA GLU A 83 6.68 8.49 -15.22
C GLU A 83 8.08 8.99 -15.57
N VAL A 84 9.03 8.06 -15.72
CA VAL A 84 10.37 8.39 -16.19
C VAL A 84 10.33 8.60 -17.71
N ARG A 85 10.50 9.86 -18.13
CA ARG A 85 10.65 10.21 -19.55
C ARG A 85 12.10 10.48 -19.84
N TRP A 86 12.73 9.55 -20.56
CA TRP A 86 14.06 9.76 -21.11
C TRP A 86 14.00 10.94 -22.08
N LEU A 87 14.90 11.90 -21.89
CA LEU A 87 15.11 12.96 -22.87
C LEU A 87 15.75 12.37 -24.15
N SER A 88 15.82 13.14 -25.24
CA SER A 88 16.47 12.71 -26.48
C SER A 88 17.87 12.16 -26.23
N GLU A 89 18.28 11.14 -26.99
CA GLU A 89 19.57 10.43 -26.84
C GLU A 89 20.77 11.39 -26.74
N ASP A 90 20.72 12.52 -27.46
CA ASP A 90 21.76 13.55 -27.46
C ASP A 90 22.06 14.14 -26.07
N LYS A 91 21.07 14.21 -25.17
CA LYS A 91 21.28 14.77 -23.83
C LYS A 91 22.13 13.88 -22.93
N TYR A 92 22.17 12.58 -23.19
CA TYR A 92 22.92 11.62 -22.39
C TYR A 92 24.27 11.23 -23.00
N LYS A 93 24.58 11.67 -24.23
CA LYS A 93 25.86 11.38 -24.92
C LYS A 93 27.10 11.89 -24.17
N ASN A 94 26.96 12.94 -23.40
CA ASN A 94 28.07 13.56 -22.65
C ASN A 94 28.23 13.00 -21.23
N LEU A 95 27.51 11.92 -20.88
CA LEU A 95 27.60 11.32 -19.55
C LEU A 95 28.90 10.51 -19.44
N LYS A 96 29.89 11.09 -18.74
CA LYS A 96 31.20 10.47 -18.54
C LYS A 96 31.15 9.57 -17.30
N VAL A 97 31.26 8.26 -17.51
CA VAL A 97 31.46 7.28 -16.43
C VAL A 97 32.96 7.10 -16.22
N VAL A 98 33.46 7.44 -15.03
CA VAL A 98 34.84 7.14 -14.61
C VAL A 98 34.77 5.87 -13.80
N ILE A 99 35.50 4.84 -14.24
CA ILE A 99 35.64 3.58 -13.50
C ILE A 99 37.05 3.58 -12.94
N GLU A 100 37.17 3.61 -11.62
CA GLU A 100 38.44 3.36 -10.94
C GLU A 100 38.66 1.85 -10.88
N ILE A 101 39.70 1.38 -11.55
CA ILE A 101 40.14 -0.01 -11.50
C ILE A 101 41.47 0.01 -10.74
N ASP A 102 41.46 -0.44 -9.49
CA ASP A 102 42.65 -0.50 -8.64
C ASP A 102 43.69 -1.49 -9.20
N GLU A 103 43.26 -2.71 -9.54
CA GLU A 103 44.07 -3.72 -10.20
C GLU A 103 43.22 -4.55 -11.17
N ILE A 104 43.82 -4.96 -12.30
CA ILE A 104 43.20 -5.95 -13.18
C ILE A 104 43.11 -7.27 -12.38
N VAL A 105 41.89 -7.70 -12.07
CA VAL A 105 41.64 -8.98 -11.42
C VAL A 105 41.90 -10.06 -12.45
N ASP A 106 43.12 -10.57 -12.45
CA ASP A 106 43.49 -11.73 -13.26
C ASP A 106 42.84 -12.99 -12.68
N ALA A 107 42.49 -13.95 -13.54
CA ALA A 107 41.78 -15.16 -13.14
C ALA A 107 42.56 -15.95 -12.07
N GLU A 108 43.90 -15.92 -12.16
CA GLU A 108 44.80 -16.55 -11.19
C GLU A 108 44.72 -15.89 -9.81
N LYS A 109 44.78 -14.56 -9.74
CA LYS A 109 44.68 -13.80 -8.47
C LYS A 109 43.32 -14.02 -7.80
N ALA A 110 42.23 -14.04 -8.58
CA ALA A 110 40.90 -14.31 -8.06
C ALA A 110 40.77 -15.74 -7.52
N ALA A 111 41.29 -16.73 -8.26
CA ALA A 111 41.28 -18.13 -7.85
C ALA A 111 42.09 -18.34 -6.56
N GLU A 112 43.27 -17.74 -6.45
CA GLU A 112 44.11 -17.87 -5.26
C GLU A 112 43.47 -17.22 -4.02
N LEU A 113 42.83 -16.05 -4.17
CA LEU A 113 42.09 -15.39 -3.11
C LEU A 113 40.93 -16.28 -2.59
N GLU A 114 40.15 -16.85 -3.52
CA GLU A 114 39.02 -17.73 -3.18
C GLU A 114 39.49 -19.05 -2.54
N LEU A 115 40.56 -19.67 -3.05
CA LEU A 115 41.16 -20.86 -2.43
C LEU A 115 41.65 -20.56 -1.01
N LYS A 116 42.27 -19.39 -0.79
CA LYS A 116 42.72 -18.95 0.53
C LYS A 116 41.54 -18.71 1.48
N ARG A 117 40.44 -18.11 1.00
CA ARG A 117 39.20 -17.94 1.79
C ARG A 117 38.60 -19.30 2.20
N ARG A 118 38.44 -20.22 1.24
CA ARG A 118 37.88 -21.56 1.49
C ARG A 118 38.75 -22.39 2.44
N ARG A 119 40.06 -22.29 2.30
CA ARG A 119 41.01 -22.97 3.21
C ARG A 119 40.89 -22.43 4.65
N LYS A 120 40.73 -21.11 4.82
CA LYS A 120 40.50 -20.51 6.14
C LYS A 120 39.15 -20.95 6.74
N SER A 121 38.09 -21.01 5.94
CA SER A 121 36.76 -21.41 6.43
C SER A 121 36.67 -22.89 6.81
N LEU A 122 37.45 -23.76 6.15
CA LEU A 122 37.51 -25.20 6.42
C LEU A 122 38.59 -25.59 7.45
N GLY A 123 39.26 -24.61 8.06
CA GLY A 123 40.29 -24.85 9.07
C GLY A 123 39.73 -25.43 10.37
N LEU A 124 40.52 -26.28 11.03
CA LEU A 124 40.17 -26.98 12.28
C LEU A 124 39.97 -26.03 13.49
N LEU A 125 40.61 -24.85 13.48
CA LEU A 125 40.44 -23.82 14.50
C LEU A 125 39.50 -22.72 13.98
N ARG A 126 38.20 -23.00 14.01
CA ARG A 126 37.16 -21.99 13.78
C ARG A 126 36.67 -21.49 15.13
N ILE A 127 36.81 -20.20 15.42
CA ILE A 127 36.09 -19.58 16.54
C ILE A 127 34.61 -19.56 16.13
N VAL A 128 33.78 -20.30 16.88
CA VAL A 128 32.31 -20.29 16.78
C VAL A 128 31.77 -19.12 17.58
#